data_AF-A0A920MW02-F1
#
_entry.id   AF-A0A920MW02-F1
#
_cell.length_a   1.000
_cell.length_b   1.000
_cell.length_c   1.000
_cell.angle_alpha   90.00
_cell.angle_beta   90.00
_cell.angle_gamma   90.00
#
_symmetry.space_group_name_H-M   'P 1'
#
loop_
_entity.id
_entity.type
_entity.pdbx_description
1 polymer ?
#
loop_
_entity_poly.entity_id
_entity_poly.type
_entity_poly.pdbx_seq_one_letter_code
_entity_poly.pdbx_strand_id
1 'polypeptide(L)' 'MMSSYELFSKKYDYPLHLGVTEAGPTKSGTIKSSVGIGALLAKGIGDTIR' A
#
# COMPACT_ATOMS: atom_id res chain seq x y z
N MET A 1 7.62 -3.10 0.70
CA MET A 1 6.40 -2.36 0.28
C MET A 1 6.08 -1.26 1.27
N MET A 2 5.57 -1.56 2.48
CA MET A 2 5.13 -0.52 3.42
C MET A 2 6.23 0.50 3.77
N SER A 3 7.42 0.03 4.15
CA SER A 3 8.57 0.90 4.45
C SER A 3 8.97 1.82 3.29
N SER A 4 8.81 1.36 2.05
CA SER A 4 9.12 2.13 0.84
C SER A 4 8.14 3.29 0.67
N TYR A 5 6.83 3.04 0.83
CA TYR A 5 5.79 4.08 0.75
C TYR A 5 5.91 5.08 1.90
N GLU A 6 6.19 4.60 3.11
CA GLU A 6 6.42 5.47 4.28
C GLU A 6 7.64 6.37 4.09
N LEU A 7 8.74 5.84 3.55
CA LEU A 7 9.92 6.64 3.27
C LEU A 7 9.65 7.68 2.17
N PHE A 8 8.93 7.30 1.11
CA PHE A 8 8.60 8.21 0.03
C PHE A 8 7.69 9.35 0.49
N SER A 9 6.61 9.04 1.20
CA SER A 9 5.64 10.02 1.72
C SER A 9 6.29 11.04 2.67
N LYS A 10 7.35 10.65 3.39
CA LYS A 10 8.10 11.58 4.24
C LYS A 10 9.02 12.53 3.47
N LYS A 11 9.43 12.15 2.26
CA LYS A 11 10.43 12.88 1.47
C LYS A 11 9.81 13.74 0.38
N TYR A 12 8.66 13.33 -0.15
CA TYR A 12 8.01 13.97 -1.30
C TYR A 12 6.51 14.11 -1.10
N ASP A 13 5.97 15.22 -1.59
CA ASP A 13 4.54 15.55 -1.57
C ASP A 13 3.93 15.36 -2.96
N TYR A 14 3.87 14.10 -3.40
CA TYR A 14 3.22 13.70 -4.64
C TYR A 14 2.18 12.64 -4.38
N PRO A 15 1.11 12.55 -5.20
CA PRO A 15 0.12 11.47 -5.08
C PRO A 15 0.75 10.08 -5.16
N LEU A 16 0.32 9.19 -4.28
CA LEU A 16 0.83 7.82 -4.13
C LEU A 16 -0.20 6.79 -4.56
N HIS A 17 0.18 6.02 -5.59
CA HIS A 17 -0.53 4.80 -5.96
C HIS A 17 -0.02 3.61 -5.16
N LEU A 18 -0.87 3.02 -4.33
CA LEU A 18 -0.56 1.84 -3.54
C LEU A 18 -0.90 0.56 -4.29
N GLY A 19 -0.02 -0.43 -4.23
CA GLY A 19 -0.38 -1.75 -4.69
C GLY A 19 0.53 -2.84 -4.17
N VAL A 20 -0.02 -4.04 -4.07
CA VAL A 20 0.74 -5.25 -3.74
C VAL A 20 1.03 -6.02 -5.02
N THR A 21 2.30 -6.09 -5.42
CA THR A 21 2.68 -6.94 -6.55
C THR A 21 2.49 -8.41 -6.19
N GLU A 22 2.00 -9.19 -7.16
CA GLU A 22 1.85 -10.65 -7.07
C GLU A 22 1.29 -11.10 -5.71
N ALA A 23 0.10 -10.58 -5.37
CA ALA A 23 -0.52 -10.85 -4.07
C ALA A 23 -0.76 -12.35 -3.80
N GLY A 24 -0.88 -13.14 -4.87
CA GLY A 24 -1.09 -14.59 -4.83
C GLY A 24 -2.54 -14.97 -5.15
N PRO A 25 -2.92 -16.24 -4.92
CA PRO A 25 -4.28 -16.73 -5.16
C PRO A 25 -5.33 -15.91 -4.42
N THR A 26 -6.56 -15.84 -4.93
CA THR A 26 -7.61 -14.91 -4.46
C THR A 26 -7.70 -14.81 -2.93
N LYS A 27 -7.81 -15.92 -2.20
CA LYS A 27 -7.97 -15.88 -0.74
C LYS A 27 -6.77 -15.27 -0.01
N SER A 28 -5.56 -15.76 -0.28
CA SER A 28 -4.35 -15.26 0.40
C SER A 28 -3.93 -13.88 -0.12
N GLY A 29 -4.12 -13.63 -1.41
CA GLY A 29 -3.88 -12.34 -2.06
C GLY A 29 -4.79 -11.25 -1.53
N THR A 30 -6.09 -11.51 -1.38
CA THR A 30 -7.03 -10.57 -0.77
C THR A 30 -6.58 -10.23 0.66
N ILE A 31 -6.26 -11.22 1.48
CA ILE A 31 -5.82 -10.97 2.87
C ILE A 31 -4.53 -10.14 2.89
N LYS A 32 -3.51 -10.53 2.11
CA LYS A 32 -2.22 -9.83 2.04
C LYS A 32 -2.37 -8.39 1.56
N SER A 33 -3.16 -8.16 0.51
CA SER A 33 -3.45 -6.83 -0.03
C SER A 33 -4.22 -5.98 0.97
N SER A 34 -5.28 -6.51 1.57
CA SER A 34 -6.08 -5.78 2.56
C SER A 34 -5.26 -5.34 3.77
N VAL A 35 -4.42 -6.22 4.32
CA VAL A 35 -3.59 -5.89 5.49
C VAL A 35 -2.50 -4.87 5.13
N GLY A 36 -1.78 -5.08 4.02
CA GLY A 36 -0.67 -4.20 3.63
C GLY A 36 -1.13 -2.80 3.21
N ILE A 37 -2.18 -2.72 2.38
CA ILE A 37 -2.74 -1.43 1.93
C ILE A 37 -3.48 -0.74 3.08
N GLY A 38 -4.27 -1.49 3.85
CA GLY A 38 -5.01 -0.94 4.99
C GLY A 38 -4.12 -0.29 6.04
N ALA A 39 -2.95 -0.89 6.32
CA ALA A 39 -1.98 -0.32 7.26
C ALA A 39 -1.41 1.04 6.79
N LEU A 40 -1.25 1.25 5.48
CA LEU A 40 -0.79 2.52 4.91
C LEU A 40 -1.90 3.57 4.90
N LEU A 41 -3.12 3.18 4.51
CA LEU A 41 -4.28 4.07 4.51
C LEU A 41 -4.61 4.56 5.93
N ALA A 42 -4.48 3.71 6.95
CA ALA A 42 -4.64 4.10 8.35
C ALA A 42 -3.62 5.15 8.83
N LYS A 43 -2.48 5.28 8.13
CA LYS A 43 -1.48 6.33 8.36
C LYS A 43 -1.71 7.58 7.49
N GLY A 44 -2.78 7.61 6.71
CA GLY A 44 -3.07 8.69 5.75
C GLY A 44 -2.18 8.67 4.50
N ILE A 45 -1.56 7.52 4.18
CA ILE A 45 -0.67 7.38 3.02
C ILE A 45 -1.44 6.67 1.91
N GLY A 46 -1.57 7.31 0.74
CA GLY A 46 -2.15 6.73 -0.48
C GLY A 46 -3.34 7.49 -1.03
N ASP A 47 -3.36 7.70 -2.35
CA ASP A 47 -4.38 8.47 -3.07
C ASP A 47 -5.20 7.60 -4.03
N THR A 48 -4.63 6.47 -4.45
CA THR A 48 -5.29 5.44 -5.26
C THR A 48 -4.67 4.07 -4.97
N ILE A 49 -5.42 3.00 -5.19
CA ILE A 49 -5.02 1.62 -4.81
C ILE A 49 -5.26 0.62 -5.94
N ARG A 50 -4.43 -0.44 -6.00
CA ARG A 50 -4.62 -1.63 -6.84
C ARG A 50 -4.27 -2.93 -6.10
#